data_AF-A0AAJ1VVT4-F1
#
_entry.id   AF-A0AAJ1VVT4-F1
#
_cell.length_a   1.000
_cell.length_b   1.000
_cell.length_c   1.000
_cell.angle_alpha   90.00
_cell.angle_beta   90.00
_cell.angle_gamma   90.00
#
_symmetry.space_group_name_H-M   'P 1'
#
loop_
_entity.id
_entity.type
_entity.pdbx_description
1 polymer ?
#
loop_
_entity_poly.entity_id
_entity_poly.type
_entity_poly.pdbx_seq_one_letter_code
_entity_poly.pdbx_strand_id
1 'polypeptide(L)'
;SGPIKQIVKNAGLEGAVVVRKILASKDKAFGYNAEKEEYGNLIESGVIDPTKVTRSALQNALSIASILLTSDCLITDIPKKEDAMMPPGGGMPPGGMGGMGGMGGMGGMGGMGGMPGMM
;
A
#
# COMPACT_ATOMS: atom_id res chain seq x y z
N SER A 1 -16.08 14.03 -11.78
CA SER A 1 -16.14 15.25 -10.93
C SER A 1 -15.56 15.06 -9.51
N GLY A 2 -14.67 14.07 -9.28
CA GLY A 2 -14.18 13.76 -7.92
C GLY A 2 -13.35 14.87 -7.27
N PRO A 3 -12.30 15.40 -7.93
CA PRO A 3 -11.40 16.38 -7.33
C PRO A 3 -12.10 17.64 -6.82
N ILE A 4 -12.92 18.26 -7.66
CA ILE A 4 -13.63 19.50 -7.30
C ILE A 4 -14.65 19.28 -6.17
N LYS A 5 -15.36 18.14 -6.13
CA LYS A 5 -16.27 17.83 -5.02
C LYS A 5 -15.49 17.70 -3.71
N GLN A 6 -14.29 17.12 -3.77
CA GLN A 6 -13.43 16.99 -2.59
C GLN A 6 -12.95 18.36 -2.08
N ILE A 7 -12.53 19.25 -2.97
CA ILE A 7 -12.12 20.62 -2.62
C ILE A 7 -13.28 21.37 -1.95
N VAL A 8 -14.47 21.35 -2.57
CA VAL A 8 -15.65 22.04 -2.05
C VAL A 8 -16.09 21.47 -0.70
N LYS A 9 -16.03 20.13 -0.54
CA LYS A 9 -16.31 19.48 0.75
C LYS A 9 -15.32 19.90 1.84
N ASN A 10 -14.03 20.05 1.50
CA ASN A 10 -13.02 20.53 2.44
C ASN A 10 -13.27 22.01 2.84
N ALA A 11 -13.91 22.79 1.96
CA ALA A 11 -14.39 24.13 2.27
C ALA A 11 -15.74 24.16 3.04
N GLY A 12 -16.28 23.00 3.44
CA GLY A 12 -17.51 22.92 4.24
C GLY A 12 -18.81 23.07 3.44
N LEU A 13 -18.74 23.00 2.11
CA LEU A 13 -19.87 23.26 1.21
C LEU A 13 -20.33 22.01 0.46
N GLU A 14 -21.55 22.07 -0.10
CA GLU A 14 -22.13 20.96 -0.85
C GLU A 14 -21.59 20.91 -2.29
N GLY A 15 -20.66 19.98 -2.53
CA GLY A 15 -19.96 19.82 -3.81
C GLY A 15 -20.87 19.57 -5.02
N ALA A 16 -22.02 18.93 -4.85
CA ALA A 16 -22.93 18.67 -5.97
C ALA A 16 -23.54 19.95 -6.55
N VAL A 17 -23.85 20.94 -5.72
CA VAL A 17 -24.43 22.22 -6.14
C VAL A 17 -23.41 23.02 -6.95
N VAL A 18 -22.18 23.12 -6.43
CA VAL A 18 -21.09 23.85 -7.08
C VAL A 18 -20.75 23.26 -8.44
N VAL A 19 -20.60 21.93 -8.52
CA VAL A 19 -20.30 21.24 -9.78
C VAL A 19 -21.39 21.45 -10.82
N ARG A 20 -22.66 21.37 -10.44
CA ARG A 20 -23.77 21.61 -11.37
C ARG A 20 -23.71 23.01 -11.97
N LYS A 21 -23.44 24.03 -11.15
CA LYS A 21 -23.36 25.41 -11.62
C LYS A 21 -22.16 25.63 -12.57
N ILE A 22 -21.01 25.02 -12.28
CA ILE A 22 -19.83 25.09 -13.16
C ILE A 22 -20.11 24.40 -14.50
N LEU A 23 -20.68 23.21 -14.49
CA LEU A 23 -20.99 22.45 -15.71
C LEU A 23 -22.08 23.09 -16.59
N ALA A 24 -22.91 23.97 -16.03
CA ALA A 24 -23.89 24.73 -16.79
C ALA A 24 -23.28 25.89 -17.60
N SER A 25 -22.05 26.31 -17.25
CA SER A 25 -21.34 27.35 -18.00
C SER A 25 -20.67 26.79 -19.25
N LYS A 26 -20.65 27.58 -20.32
CA LYS A 26 -19.88 27.28 -21.55
C LYS A 26 -18.45 27.79 -21.49
N ASP A 27 -18.17 28.68 -20.55
CA ASP A 27 -16.84 29.24 -20.36
C ASP A 27 -15.94 28.24 -19.63
N LYS A 28 -14.79 27.93 -20.23
CA LYS A 28 -13.79 27.00 -19.68
C LYS A 28 -13.04 27.58 -18.48
N ALA A 29 -12.98 28.90 -18.38
CA ALA A 29 -12.31 29.58 -17.27
C ALA A 29 -13.24 29.76 -16.05
N PHE A 30 -14.55 29.63 -16.25
CA PHE A 30 -15.53 29.72 -15.17
C PHE A 30 -15.40 28.56 -14.18
N GLY A 31 -15.27 28.88 -12.91
CA GLY A 31 -15.18 27.92 -11.83
C GLY A 31 -15.59 28.49 -10.49
N TYR A 32 -15.17 27.81 -9.43
CA TYR A 32 -15.44 28.20 -8.05
C TYR A 32 -14.13 28.33 -7.28
N ASN A 33 -13.84 29.51 -6.76
CA ASN A 33 -12.70 29.77 -5.90
C ASN A 33 -13.09 29.41 -4.47
N ALA A 34 -12.51 28.33 -3.94
CA ALA A 34 -12.85 27.81 -2.60
C ALA A 34 -12.23 28.61 -1.44
N GLU A 35 -11.22 29.46 -1.70
CA GLU A 35 -10.64 30.35 -0.68
C GLU A 35 -11.55 31.56 -0.45
N LYS A 36 -12.13 32.12 -1.52
CA LYS A 36 -13.02 33.30 -1.48
C LYS A 36 -14.50 32.96 -1.44
N GLU A 37 -14.86 31.70 -1.66
CA GLU A 37 -16.23 31.21 -1.80
C GLU A 37 -17.04 31.86 -2.94
N GLU A 38 -16.37 32.19 -4.04
CA GLU A 38 -16.95 32.93 -5.16
C GLU A 38 -16.90 32.17 -6.49
N TYR A 39 -17.90 32.40 -7.35
CA TYR A 39 -17.88 31.93 -8.73
C TYR A 39 -17.28 33.00 -9.64
N GLY A 40 -16.43 32.60 -10.58
CA GLY A 40 -15.83 33.54 -11.52
C GLY A 40 -14.80 32.90 -12.42
N ASN A 41 -14.04 33.73 -13.11
CA ASN A 41 -12.91 33.30 -13.93
C ASN A 41 -11.74 32.90 -13.02
N LEU A 42 -11.42 31.61 -13.00
CA LEU A 42 -10.35 31.09 -12.14
C LEU A 42 -8.95 31.58 -12.57
N ILE A 43 -8.74 31.81 -13.87
CA ILE A 43 -7.48 32.32 -14.41
C ILE A 43 -7.23 33.74 -13.90
N GLU A 44 -8.24 34.60 -13.99
CA GLU A 44 -8.15 35.98 -13.47
C GLU A 44 -8.00 35.99 -11.94
N SER A 45 -8.59 35.02 -11.24
CA SER A 45 -8.44 34.88 -9.78
C SER A 45 -7.08 34.32 -9.35
N GLY A 46 -6.21 33.93 -10.29
CA GLY A 46 -4.88 33.38 -10.03
C GLY A 46 -4.86 31.90 -9.67
N VAL A 47 -6.00 31.20 -9.71
CA VAL A 47 -6.11 29.76 -9.43
C VAL A 47 -5.82 29.00 -10.73
N ILE A 48 -4.54 28.68 -10.96
CA ILE A 48 -4.05 28.10 -12.21
C ILE A 48 -3.25 26.83 -11.91
N ASP A 49 -3.61 25.73 -12.57
CA ASP A 49 -2.84 24.49 -12.56
C ASP A 49 -1.97 24.35 -13.81
N PRO A 50 -0.66 24.02 -13.69
CA PRO A 50 0.17 23.71 -14.85
C PRO A 50 -0.35 22.48 -15.60
N THR A 51 -0.40 22.54 -16.93
CA THR A 51 -0.89 21.44 -17.78
C THR A 51 -0.22 20.09 -17.48
N LYS A 52 1.08 20.10 -17.18
CA LYS A 52 1.82 18.88 -16.84
C LYS A 52 1.26 18.21 -15.59
N VAL A 53 0.91 18.99 -14.56
CA VAL A 53 0.43 18.48 -13.26
C VAL A 53 -0.89 17.74 -13.44
N THR A 54 -1.89 18.40 -14.02
CA THR A 54 -3.23 17.82 -14.24
C THR A 54 -3.15 16.58 -15.13
N ARG A 55 -2.35 16.63 -16.19
CA ARG A 55 -2.16 15.49 -17.10
C ARG A 55 -1.50 14.30 -16.39
N SER A 56 -0.39 14.52 -15.68
CA SER A 56 0.31 13.44 -15.00
C SER A 56 -0.52 12.82 -13.88
N ALA A 57 -1.28 13.64 -13.14
CA ALA A 57 -2.15 13.16 -12.08
C ALA A 57 -3.22 12.19 -12.62
N LEU A 58 -3.88 12.57 -13.72
CA LEU A 58 -4.89 11.72 -14.36
C LEU A 58 -4.28 10.43 -14.94
N GLN A 59 -3.15 10.55 -15.64
CA GLN A 59 -2.48 9.39 -16.25
C GLN A 59 -2.02 8.37 -15.20
N ASN A 60 -1.42 8.82 -14.11
CA ASN A 60 -0.98 7.93 -13.04
C ASN A 60 -2.16 7.25 -12.33
N ALA A 61 -3.25 8.00 -12.08
CA ALA A 61 -4.46 7.45 -11.50
C ALA A 61 -5.08 6.36 -12.40
N LEU A 62 -5.16 6.60 -13.71
CA LEU A 62 -5.67 5.63 -14.68
C LEU A 62 -4.77 4.41 -14.80
N SER A 63 -3.45 4.57 -14.70
CA SER A 63 -2.50 3.45 -14.73
C SER A 63 -2.76 2.45 -13.61
N ILE A 64 -2.86 2.93 -12.36
CA ILE A 64 -3.17 2.08 -11.21
C ILE A 64 -4.59 1.52 -11.28
N ALA A 65 -5.58 2.33 -11.65
CA ALA A 65 -6.96 1.87 -11.77
C ALA A 65 -7.10 0.75 -12.81
N SER A 66 -6.37 0.84 -13.92
CA SER A 66 -6.36 -0.20 -14.96
C SER A 66 -5.78 -1.51 -14.42
N ILE A 67 -4.65 -1.44 -13.72
CA ILE A 67 -4.03 -2.62 -13.09
C ILE A 67 -4.99 -3.29 -12.12
N LEU A 68 -5.64 -2.51 -11.25
CA LEU A 68 -6.57 -3.04 -10.26
C LEU A 68 -7.82 -3.65 -10.88
N LEU A 69 -8.37 -3.04 -11.94
CA LEU A 69 -9.58 -3.54 -12.61
C LEU A 69 -9.34 -4.82 -13.42
N THR A 70 -8.12 -5.06 -13.90
CA THR A 70 -7.77 -6.27 -14.66
C THR A 70 -7.09 -7.34 -13.82
N SER A 71 -6.90 -7.11 -12.53
CA SER A 71 -6.29 -8.09 -11.62
C SER A 71 -7.38 -8.95 -10.97
N ASP A 72 -7.49 -10.21 -11.39
CA ASP A 72 -8.50 -11.13 -10.85
C ASP A 72 -8.17 -11.66 -9.45
N CYS A 73 -6.89 -11.73 -9.09
CA CYS A 73 -6.46 -12.22 -7.78
C CYS A 73 -5.20 -11.53 -7.27
N LEU A 74 -5.07 -11.51 -5.94
CA LEU A 74 -3.88 -11.05 -5.22
C LEU A 74 -3.41 -12.21 -4.33
N ILE A 75 -2.18 -12.67 -4.53
CA ILE A 75 -1.56 -13.71 -3.70
C ILE A 75 -0.74 -13.02 -2.63
N THR A 76 -0.97 -13.37 -1.37
CA THR A 76 -0.26 -12.82 -0.21
C THR A 76 0.34 -13.94 0.61
N ASP A 77 1.50 -13.69 1.22
CA ASP A 77 2.08 -14.60 2.20
C ASP A 77 1.16 -14.75 3.43
N ILE A 78 1.15 -15.94 4.03
CA ILE A 78 0.45 -16.18 5.29
C ILE A 78 1.15 -15.35 6.38
N PRO A 79 0.41 -14.58 7.20
CA PRO A 79 1.00 -13.87 8.34
C PRO A 79 1.80 -14.83 9.20
N LYS A 80 3.10 -14.58 9.34
CA LYS A 80 3.94 -15.36 10.25
C LYS A 80 3.45 -15.09 11.66
N LYS A 81 3.19 -16.16 12.42
CA LYS A 81 3.14 -16.02 13.88
C LYS A 81 4.54 -15.57 14.27
N GLU A 82 4.64 -14.43 14.95
CA GLU A 82 5.87 -14.12 15.66
C GLU A 82 6.12 -15.30 16.60
N ASP A 83 7.23 -15.99 16.42
CA ASP A 83 7.72 -16.91 17.43
C ASP A 83 7.77 -16.08 18.71
N ALA A 84 7.01 -16.49 19.73
CA ALA A 84 7.08 -15.86 21.04
C ALA A 84 8.56 -15.80 21.39
N MET A 85 9.12 -14.58 21.38
CA MET A 85 10.52 -14.37 21.74
C MET A 85 10.67 -15.02 23.10
N MET A 86 11.35 -16.18 23.14
CA MET A 86 11.75 -16.74 24.42
C MET A 86 12.58 -15.66 25.10
N PRO A 87 12.20 -15.22 26.32
CA PRO A 87 12.97 -14.20 27.00
C PRO A 87 14.42 -14.67 27.11
N PRO A 88 15.41 -13.85 26.71
CA PRO A 88 16.81 -14.17 26.87
C PRO A 88 17.12 -14.14 28.37
N GLY A 89 17.04 -15.28 29.06
CA GLY A 89 17.42 -15.32 30.48
C GLY A 89 16.78 -16.38 31.39
N GLY A 90 16.20 -17.47 30.86
CA GLY A 90 15.71 -18.56 31.69
C GLY A 90 16.79 -19.64 31.93
N GLY A 91 17.57 -19.50 33.00
CA GLY A 91 18.56 -20.50 33.39
C GLY A 91 17.95 -21.88 33.62
N MET A 92 18.44 -22.90 32.91
CA MET A 92 18.17 -24.30 33.21
C MET A 92 19.12 -24.73 34.34
N PRO A 93 18.65 -25.10 35.55
CA PRO A 93 19.50 -25.74 36.53
C PRO A 93 19.91 -27.15 36.04
N PRO A 94 21.15 -27.59 36.29
CA PRO A 94 21.63 -28.89 35.86
C PRO A 94 21.12 -29.97 36.83
N GLY A 95 20.26 -30.87 36.36
CA GLY A 95 19.95 -32.08 37.13
C GLY A 95 18.55 -32.63 36.89
N GLY A 96 18.49 -33.72 36.13
CA GLY A 96 17.27 -34.49 35.89
C GLY A 96 17.59 -35.82 35.22
N MET A 97 18.48 -36.58 35.83
CA MET A 97 18.76 -37.98 35.46
C MET A 97 17.55 -38.84 35.84
N GLY A 98 16.88 -39.44 34.85
CA GLY A 98 15.81 -40.39 35.09
C GLY A 98 15.10 -40.82 33.82
N GLY A 99 15.64 -41.83 33.12
CA GLY A 99 14.99 -42.42 31.95
C GLY A 99 15.85 -43.38 31.15
N MET A 100 16.55 -44.30 31.81
CA MET A 100 17.24 -45.41 31.15
C MET A 100 16.26 -46.56 30.91
N GLY A 101 16.01 -46.92 29.65
CA GLY A 101 15.21 -48.10 29.30
C GLY A 101 14.89 -48.21 27.82
N GLY A 102 15.84 -48.67 27.00
CA GLY A 102 15.63 -48.92 25.58
C GLY A 102 16.91 -49.37 24.87
N MET A 103 17.38 -50.57 25.19
CA MET A 103 18.57 -51.21 24.65
C MET A 103 18.30 -51.88 23.28
N GLY A 104 19.28 -51.76 22.37
CA GLY A 104 19.43 -52.57 21.15
C GLY A 104 19.41 -51.70 19.88
N GLY A 105 20.48 -51.45 19.14
CA GLY A 105 21.76 -52.13 19.00
C GLY A 105 22.04 -52.30 17.51
N MET A 106 22.90 -51.45 16.94
CA MET A 106 23.71 -51.66 15.72
C MET A 106 24.51 -50.35 15.52
N GLY A 107 25.81 -50.28 15.81
CA GLY A 107 26.86 -51.07 15.17
C GLY A 107 27.32 -50.29 13.94
N GLY A 108 28.41 -49.53 14.10
CA GLY A 108 28.86 -48.55 13.13
C GLY A 108 29.41 -49.09 11.81
N MET A 109 29.46 -48.19 10.81
CA MET A 109 30.31 -48.24 9.62
C MET A 109 30.25 -46.82 9.05
N GLY A 110 31.32 -46.01 8.98
CA GLY A 110 32.68 -46.34 8.58
C GLY A 110 32.86 -46.04 7.10
N GLY A 111 33.13 -44.76 6.76
CA GLY A 111 33.88 -44.26 5.59
C GLY A 111 33.44 -44.63 4.15
N MET A 112 33.33 -43.62 3.27
CA MET A 112 34.15 -43.50 2.03
C MET A 112 33.69 -42.36 1.12
N GLY A 113 34.68 -41.63 0.57
CA GLY A 113 34.65 -40.93 -0.73
C GLY A 113 33.83 -39.65 -0.77
N GLY A 114 34.38 -38.44 -0.80
CA GLY A 114 35.55 -38.03 -1.57
C GLY A 114 35.23 -38.02 -3.07
N MET A 115 34.67 -36.91 -3.59
CA MET A 115 34.93 -36.56 -4.98
C MET A 115 34.88 -35.03 -5.19
N PRO A 116 35.81 -34.44 -5.95
CA PRO A 116 36.13 -33.02 -5.93
C PRO A 116 35.59 -32.26 -7.15
N GLY A 117 35.40 -30.95 -6.96
CA GLY A 117 35.74 -29.87 -7.90
C GLY A 117 35.27 -29.94 -9.35
N MET A 118 34.35 -29.03 -9.70
CA MET A 118 34.41 -28.31 -10.97
C MET A 118 34.28 -26.82 -10.63
N MET A 119 35.44 -26.15 -10.64
CA MET A 119 35.53 -24.70 -10.85
C MET A 119 35.17 -24.37 -12.30
#